data_AF-A0A946IPP7-F1
#
_entry.id   AF-A0A946IPP7-F1
#
_cell.length_a   1.000
_cell.length_b   1.000
_cell.length_c   1.000
_cell.angle_alpha   90.00
_cell.angle_beta   90.00
_cell.angle_gamma   90.00
#
_symmetry.space_group_name_H-M   'P 1'
#
loop_
_entity.id
_entity.type
_entity.pdbx_description
1 polymer ?
#
loop_
_entity_poly.entity_id
_entity_poly.type
_entity_poly.pdbx_seq_one_letter_code
_entity_poly.pdbx_strand_id
1 'polypeptide(L)'
;EKSGDKSMEDILSMQKTEANTQFFKFIKNNYKNWINGENSPLLSHNLVRKKVIPLMEDRIPTYLIIIDNLRYDQWKIIEPIIIKDFDVLKDEMYYSILPTSTQYSRNTIFAGLLPSEIQKKFPDKWKNDEDEGGKNMFEEDFFSDQLQRLGKGDAKHSYTKITNIDFGRKVVNRIPNMKSNDINVIVYNFVDMLSHARTDMKVIKELADDDAAYRSLTASWFEHSPLLDIMKQIAKQNAKIVITTDHGTINVNKPSKVIGDRNVNSNLRYKQGKNLSYKEDDVLTINRPEEYFLPKQNVSSKYIFAKEDMYFVYQNNYNQFVNLYKNTYQHGGISLEEMLIPVVTLKTKQK
;
A
#
# COMPACT_ATOMS: atom_id res chain seq x y z
N GLU A 1 0.54 29.86 -8.53
CA GLU A 1 1.50 30.99 -8.67
C GLU A 1 2.88 30.41 -8.91
N LYS A 2 3.68 31.00 -9.80
CA LYS A 2 5.04 30.58 -10.14
C LYS A 2 5.84 31.87 -10.36
N SER A 3 6.80 32.19 -9.50
CA SER A 3 8.00 33.02 -9.80
C SER A 3 8.77 33.48 -8.52
N GLY A 4 8.84 32.65 -7.46
CA GLY A 4 9.72 32.90 -6.30
C GLY A 4 10.47 31.67 -5.77
N ASP A 5 10.21 30.49 -6.35
CA ASP A 5 10.16 29.24 -5.58
C ASP A 5 11.36 28.29 -5.69
N LYS A 6 12.34 28.50 -6.58
CA LYS A 6 13.38 27.48 -6.80
C LYS A 6 14.21 27.20 -5.54
N SER A 7 14.54 28.26 -4.79
CA SER A 7 15.24 28.14 -3.50
C SER A 7 14.38 27.41 -2.44
N MET A 8 13.06 27.65 -2.42
CA MET A 8 12.14 26.98 -1.50
C MET A 8 11.92 25.51 -1.87
N GLU A 9 11.81 25.19 -3.16
CA GLU A 9 11.75 23.83 -3.69
C GLU A 9 13.02 23.03 -3.34
N ASP A 10 14.20 23.65 -3.49
CA ASP A 10 15.48 23.05 -3.13
C ASP A 10 15.57 22.79 -1.61
N ILE A 11 15.14 23.75 -0.78
CA ILE A 11 15.09 23.58 0.69
C ILE A 11 14.14 22.44 1.06
N LEU A 12 12.95 22.38 0.47
CA LEU A 12 11.98 21.32 0.74
C LEU A 12 12.53 19.95 0.33
N SER A 13 13.19 19.87 -0.82
CA SER A 13 13.85 18.64 -1.31
C SER A 13 14.95 18.17 -0.34
N MET A 14 15.78 19.10 0.16
CA MET A 14 16.79 18.80 1.18
C MET A 14 16.16 18.30 2.48
N GLN A 15 15.13 18.98 2.98
CA GLN A 15 14.41 18.57 4.20
C GLN A 15 13.78 17.18 4.05
N LYS A 16 13.20 16.89 2.89
CA LYS A 16 12.60 15.59 2.59
C LYS A 16 13.64 14.47 2.54
N THR A 17 14.82 14.75 1.99
CA THR A 17 15.95 13.81 1.96
C THR A 17 16.48 13.53 3.37
N GLU A 18 16.67 14.56 4.18
CA GLU A 18 17.09 14.41 5.58
C GLU A 18 16.04 13.67 6.39
N ALA A 19 14.75 13.99 6.21
CA ALA A 19 13.66 13.31 6.88
C ALA A 19 13.60 11.82 6.53
N ASN A 20 13.78 11.45 5.26
CA ASN A 20 13.87 10.03 4.85
C ASN A 20 15.10 9.33 5.46
N THR A 21 16.24 10.03 5.55
CA THR A 21 17.46 9.50 6.19
C THR A 21 17.23 9.19 7.68
N GLN A 22 16.60 10.12 8.40
CA GLN A 22 16.27 9.95 9.82
C GLN A 22 15.16 8.91 10.01
N PHE A 23 14.17 8.88 9.12
CA PHE A 23 13.09 7.90 9.13
C PHE A 23 13.63 6.48 8.95
N PHE A 24 14.56 6.27 8.02
CA PHE A 24 15.19 4.96 7.86
C PHE A 24 15.90 4.49 9.14
N LYS A 25 16.67 5.37 9.80
CA LYS A 25 17.31 5.07 11.10
C LYS A 25 16.26 4.74 12.16
N PHE A 26 15.17 5.50 12.20
CA PHE A 26 14.05 5.29 13.12
C PHE A 26 13.40 3.92 12.91
N ILE A 27 13.08 3.54 11.67
CA ILE A 27 12.53 2.21 11.35
C ILE A 27 13.53 1.11 11.73
N LYS A 28 14.81 1.25 11.35
CA LYS A 28 15.87 0.28 11.69
C LYS A 28 15.98 0.00 13.19
N ASN A 29 15.81 1.04 14.02
CA ASN A 29 15.95 0.92 15.48
C ASN A 29 14.67 0.46 16.19
N ASN A 30 13.49 0.68 15.61
CA ASN A 30 12.22 0.47 16.32
C ASN A 30 11.34 -0.64 15.74
N TYR A 31 11.47 -0.96 14.44
CA TYR A 31 10.50 -1.81 13.74
C TYR A 31 10.40 -3.23 14.32
N LYS A 32 11.52 -3.80 14.80
CA LYS A 32 11.51 -5.10 15.48
C LYS A 32 10.62 -5.08 16.72
N ASN A 33 10.72 -4.06 17.54
CA ASN A 33 9.92 -3.95 18.77
C ASN A 33 8.45 -3.73 18.41
N TRP A 34 8.17 -2.86 17.44
CA TRP A 34 6.82 -2.59 16.97
C TRP A 34 6.10 -3.82 16.44
N ILE A 35 6.76 -4.60 15.57
CA ILE A 35 6.14 -5.79 14.97
C ILE A 35 5.88 -6.89 16.01
N ASN A 36 6.62 -6.87 17.13
CA ASN A 36 6.40 -7.73 18.30
C ASN A 36 5.41 -7.12 19.33
N GLY A 37 4.79 -5.97 19.04
CA GLY A 37 3.76 -5.35 19.85
C GLY A 37 4.25 -4.36 20.93
N GLU A 38 5.56 -4.14 21.03
CA GLU A 38 6.16 -3.22 22.01
C GLU A 38 6.18 -1.79 21.47
N ASN A 39 5.51 -0.86 22.18
CA ASN A 39 5.36 0.55 21.76
C ASN A 39 4.93 0.70 20.29
N SER A 40 4.13 -0.26 19.81
CA SER A 40 3.78 -0.36 18.40
C SER A 40 2.82 0.76 17.99
N PRO A 41 3.11 1.48 16.88
CA PRO A 41 2.10 2.31 16.24
C PRO A 41 0.99 1.43 15.64
N LEU A 42 -0.01 2.07 15.03
CA LEU A 42 -0.97 1.34 14.21
C LEU A 42 -0.26 0.76 12.98
N LEU A 43 -0.20 -0.57 12.90
CA LEU A 43 0.31 -1.34 11.76
C LEU A 43 -0.83 -1.97 10.96
N SER A 44 -0.56 -2.33 9.71
CA SER A 44 -1.52 -2.95 8.76
C SER A 44 -2.38 -4.07 9.37
N HIS A 45 -1.79 -4.98 10.15
CA HIS A 45 -2.52 -6.14 10.72
C HIS A 45 -3.58 -5.75 11.75
N ASN A 46 -3.50 -4.53 12.30
CA ASN A 46 -4.43 -4.02 13.29
C ASN A 46 -5.45 -3.02 12.72
N LEU A 47 -5.36 -2.71 11.41
CA LEU A 47 -6.17 -1.66 10.77
C LEU A 47 -7.67 -1.94 10.91
N VAL A 48 -8.12 -3.12 10.46
CA VAL A 48 -9.55 -3.49 10.50
C VAL A 48 -10.07 -3.49 11.93
N ARG A 49 -9.37 -4.14 12.86
CA ARG A 49 -9.75 -4.21 14.28
C ARG A 49 -9.91 -2.82 14.89
N LYS A 50 -8.98 -1.90 14.64
CA LYS A 50 -8.91 -0.60 15.34
C LYS A 50 -9.67 0.53 14.63
N LYS A 51 -9.85 0.46 13.30
CA LYS A 51 -10.42 1.56 12.51
C LYS A 51 -11.72 1.20 11.80
N VAL A 52 -11.99 -0.08 11.56
CA VAL A 52 -13.16 -0.51 10.78
C VAL A 52 -14.24 -1.11 11.68
N ILE A 53 -13.91 -2.11 12.51
CA ILE A 53 -14.88 -2.77 13.40
C ILE A 53 -15.63 -1.78 14.31
N PRO A 54 -14.98 -0.76 14.91
CA PRO A 54 -15.69 0.20 15.77
C PRO A 54 -16.70 1.08 15.03
N LEU A 55 -16.65 1.13 13.69
CA LEU A 55 -17.58 1.92 12.89
C LEU A 55 -18.83 1.13 12.49
N MET A 56 -18.75 -0.21 12.48
CA MET A 56 -19.87 -1.06 12.12
C MET A 56 -21.02 -0.90 13.12
N GLU A 57 -22.16 -0.42 12.64
CA GLU A 57 -23.38 -0.19 13.41
C GLU A 57 -24.57 -0.85 12.71
N ASP A 58 -25.54 -1.28 13.51
CA ASP A 58 -26.75 -1.89 12.98
C ASP A 58 -27.46 -0.95 12.03
N ARG A 59 -27.83 -1.45 10.85
CA ARG A 59 -28.57 -0.72 9.79
C ARG A 59 -27.83 0.46 9.16
N ILE A 60 -26.54 0.66 9.45
CA ILE A 60 -25.69 1.66 8.80
C ILE A 60 -24.58 0.94 8.04
N PRO A 61 -24.59 0.96 6.69
CA PRO A 61 -23.58 0.25 5.92
C PRO A 61 -22.21 0.88 6.11
N THR A 62 -21.21 0.05 6.40
CA THR A 62 -19.80 0.47 6.48
C THR A 62 -19.07 0.08 5.20
N TYR A 63 -18.26 1.00 4.66
CA TYR A 63 -17.42 0.75 3.50
C TYR A 63 -15.94 0.83 3.91
N LEU A 64 -15.16 -0.20 3.59
CA LEU A 64 -13.71 -0.16 3.62
C LEU A 64 -13.22 -0.05 2.17
N ILE A 65 -12.61 1.07 1.83
CA ILE A 65 -12.07 1.33 0.50
C ILE A 65 -10.54 1.37 0.59
N ILE A 66 -9.90 0.39 -0.05
CA ILE A 66 -8.43 0.33 -0.16
C ILE A 66 -8.05 0.75 -1.57
N ILE A 67 -7.39 1.90 -1.69
CA ILE A 67 -6.83 2.39 -2.95
C ILE A 67 -5.36 2.00 -2.95
N ASP A 68 -5.00 1.03 -3.80
CA ASP A 68 -3.63 0.53 -3.94
C ASP A 68 -2.63 1.66 -4.13
N ASN A 69 -1.49 1.60 -3.43
CA ASN A 69 -0.35 2.48 -3.66
C ASN A 69 -0.60 3.99 -3.42
N LEU A 70 -1.68 4.37 -2.72
CA LEU A 70 -2.02 5.78 -2.51
C LEU A 70 -1.18 6.42 -1.39
N ARG A 71 -0.30 7.35 -1.73
CA ARG A 71 0.45 8.16 -0.76
C ARG A 71 -0.46 9.15 -0.02
N TYR A 72 -0.03 9.56 1.16
CA TYR A 72 -0.76 10.57 1.95
C TYR A 72 -0.86 11.93 1.24
N ASP A 73 0.18 12.37 0.54
CA ASP A 73 0.13 13.62 -0.22
C ASP A 73 -0.79 13.52 -1.44
N GLN A 74 -0.96 12.34 -2.04
CA GLN A 74 -1.98 12.10 -3.07
C GLN A 74 -3.40 12.12 -2.49
N TRP A 75 -3.60 11.53 -1.30
CA TRP A 75 -4.87 11.67 -0.57
C TRP A 75 -5.25 13.15 -0.41
N LYS A 76 -4.32 14.00 0.02
CA LYS A 76 -4.55 15.44 0.21
C LYS A 76 -4.96 16.19 -1.06
N ILE A 77 -4.61 15.66 -2.23
CA ILE A 77 -5.00 16.25 -3.52
C ILE A 77 -6.44 15.85 -3.89
N ILE A 78 -6.86 14.64 -3.57
CA ILE A 78 -8.22 14.15 -3.89
C ILE A 78 -9.25 14.45 -2.79
N GLU A 79 -8.79 14.72 -1.56
CA GLU A 79 -9.63 15.06 -0.39
C GLU A 79 -10.66 16.17 -0.72
N PRO A 80 -10.30 17.32 -1.34
CA PRO A 80 -11.25 18.39 -1.66
C PRO A 80 -12.42 17.95 -2.57
N ILE A 81 -12.22 16.91 -3.38
CA ILE A 81 -13.25 16.36 -4.26
C ILE A 81 -14.20 15.49 -3.44
N ILE A 82 -13.66 14.67 -2.52
CA ILE A 82 -14.42 13.74 -1.68
C ILE A 82 -15.26 14.49 -0.66
N ILE A 83 -14.72 15.51 0.00
CA ILE A 83 -15.44 16.24 1.07
C ILE A 83 -16.65 17.05 0.56
N LYS A 84 -16.90 17.11 -0.75
CA LYS A 84 -18.15 17.68 -1.30
C LYS A 84 -19.37 16.86 -0.86
N ASP A 85 -19.23 15.53 -0.77
CA ASP A 85 -20.31 14.60 -0.43
C ASP A 85 -20.17 13.98 0.98
N PHE A 86 -19.03 14.19 1.64
CA PHE A 86 -18.67 13.54 2.91
C PHE A 86 -18.14 14.52 3.96
N ASP A 87 -18.39 14.23 5.23
CA ASP A 87 -17.74 14.87 6.37
C ASP A 87 -16.55 14.04 6.82
N VAL A 88 -15.40 14.70 7.03
CA VAL A 88 -14.20 14.06 7.60
C VAL A 88 -14.35 13.99 9.12
N LEU A 89 -14.39 12.76 9.65
CA LEU A 89 -14.42 12.52 11.09
C LEU A 89 -13.03 12.42 11.68
N LYS A 90 -12.12 11.75 10.96
CA LYS A 90 -10.71 11.60 11.33
C LYS A 90 -9.86 11.55 10.07
N ASP A 91 -8.78 12.31 10.06
CA ASP A 91 -7.72 12.23 9.06
C ASP A 91 -6.41 11.89 9.76
N GLU A 92 -5.97 10.65 9.58
CA GLU A 92 -4.84 10.08 10.30
C GLU A 92 -3.93 9.33 9.33
N MET A 93 -2.70 9.06 9.77
CA MET A 93 -1.77 8.15 9.11
C MET A 93 -1.54 6.91 9.96
N TYR A 94 -1.14 5.83 9.32
CA TYR A 94 -0.63 4.65 9.97
C TYR A 94 0.58 4.10 9.22
N TYR A 95 1.23 3.09 9.79
CA TYR A 95 2.44 2.50 9.22
C TYR A 95 2.09 1.21 8.46
N SER A 96 2.48 1.15 7.19
CA SER A 96 2.52 -0.13 6.47
C SER A 96 3.57 -1.05 7.08
N ILE A 97 3.35 -2.37 6.97
CA ILE A 97 4.38 -3.35 7.33
C ILE A 97 5.45 -3.45 6.24
N LEU A 98 6.60 -4.02 6.58
CA LEU A 98 7.62 -4.45 5.65
C LEU A 98 7.40 -5.91 5.23
N PRO A 99 7.64 -6.27 3.95
CA PRO A 99 7.84 -5.36 2.81
C PRO A 99 6.60 -4.49 2.50
N THR A 100 6.82 -3.24 2.10
CA THR A 100 5.77 -2.30 1.62
C THR A 100 5.30 -2.70 0.22
N SER A 101 4.72 -3.88 0.11
CA SER A 101 4.26 -4.46 -1.15
C SER A 101 2.91 -5.13 -0.96
N THR A 102 2.12 -5.16 -2.04
CA THR A 102 0.72 -5.60 -2.00
C THR A 102 0.54 -6.95 -1.33
N GLN A 103 1.34 -7.95 -1.71
CA GLN A 103 1.27 -9.30 -1.13
C GLN A 103 1.39 -9.31 0.39
N TYR A 104 2.29 -8.51 0.93
CA TYR A 104 2.56 -8.52 2.36
C TYR A 104 1.59 -7.58 3.06
N SER A 105 1.55 -6.32 2.68
CA SER A 105 0.76 -5.29 3.37
C SER A 105 -0.75 -5.50 3.23
N ARG A 106 -1.26 -5.82 2.03
CA ARG A 106 -2.71 -5.95 1.80
C ARG A 106 -3.29 -7.22 2.39
N ASN A 107 -2.65 -8.36 2.17
CA ASN A 107 -3.08 -9.61 2.80
C ASN A 107 -3.03 -9.51 4.33
N THR A 108 -2.06 -8.76 4.88
CA THR A 108 -1.99 -8.47 6.31
C THR A 108 -3.17 -7.67 6.83
N ILE A 109 -3.66 -6.67 6.08
CA ILE A 109 -4.88 -5.91 6.45
C ILE A 109 -6.07 -6.85 6.55
N PHE A 110 -6.30 -7.66 5.53
CA PHE A 110 -7.47 -8.55 5.43
C PHE A 110 -7.39 -9.76 6.35
N ALA A 111 -6.20 -10.32 6.55
CA ALA A 111 -6.03 -11.42 7.49
C ALA A 111 -6.01 -10.91 8.94
N GLY A 112 -5.63 -9.66 9.21
CA GLY A 112 -5.40 -9.21 10.57
C GLY A 112 -4.34 -10.04 11.31
N LEU A 113 -3.35 -10.49 10.56
CA LEU A 113 -2.28 -11.40 10.95
C LEU A 113 -1.03 -10.97 10.19
N LEU A 114 0.14 -11.21 10.78
CA LEU A 114 1.42 -10.93 10.13
C LEU A 114 1.76 -12.01 9.08
N PRO A 115 2.61 -11.72 8.09
CA PRO A 115 2.82 -12.59 6.92
C PRO A 115 3.10 -14.08 7.23
N SER A 116 4.02 -14.36 8.16
CA SER A 116 4.32 -15.75 8.58
C SER A 116 3.16 -16.43 9.31
N GLU A 117 2.32 -15.66 10.02
CA GLU A 117 1.13 -16.18 10.68
C GLU A 117 0.05 -16.52 9.66
N ILE A 118 -0.10 -15.70 8.61
CA ILE A 118 -0.98 -16.00 7.46
C ILE A 118 -0.51 -17.30 6.81
N GLN A 119 0.77 -17.41 6.48
CA GLN A 119 1.35 -18.63 5.89
C GLN A 119 1.09 -19.86 6.75
N LYS A 120 1.27 -19.76 8.07
CA LYS A 120 1.05 -20.88 9.00
C LYS A 120 -0.42 -21.28 9.09
N LYS A 121 -1.33 -20.30 9.11
CA LYS A 121 -2.78 -20.54 9.27
C LYS A 121 -3.45 -20.97 7.96
N PHE A 122 -2.98 -20.45 6.83
CA PHE A 122 -3.55 -20.68 5.50
C PHE A 122 -2.47 -21.12 4.51
N PRO A 123 -1.83 -22.28 4.71
CA PRO A 123 -0.71 -22.73 3.87
C PRO A 123 -1.10 -22.86 2.40
N ASP A 124 -2.36 -23.23 2.10
CA ASP A 124 -2.84 -23.39 0.72
C ASP A 124 -3.22 -22.08 0.04
N LYS A 125 -3.37 -20.99 0.80
CA LYS A 125 -3.79 -19.66 0.31
C LYS A 125 -2.65 -18.65 0.30
N TRP A 126 -1.55 -18.92 1.00
CA TRP A 126 -0.34 -18.10 0.94
C TRP A 126 0.61 -18.59 -0.15
N LYS A 127 0.96 -17.72 -1.07
CA LYS A 127 2.02 -17.95 -2.06
C LYS A 127 3.24 -17.12 -1.67
N ASN A 128 4.43 -17.71 -1.72
CA ASN A 128 5.69 -17.02 -1.52
C ASN A 128 6.16 -16.32 -2.80
N ASP A 129 7.28 -15.60 -2.72
CA ASP A 129 7.74 -14.77 -3.82
C ASP A 129 8.16 -15.54 -5.08
N GLU A 130 8.69 -16.74 -4.90
CA GLU A 130 9.14 -17.65 -5.98
C GLU A 130 7.99 -18.51 -6.55
N ASP A 131 6.84 -18.55 -5.87
CA ASP A 131 5.74 -19.42 -6.27
C ASP A 131 4.98 -18.83 -7.47
N GLU A 132 4.58 -19.69 -8.41
CA GLU A 132 3.77 -19.29 -9.55
C GLU A 132 2.33 -18.93 -9.15
N GLY A 133 1.75 -17.97 -9.86
CA GLY A 133 0.36 -17.56 -9.73
C GLY A 133 0.12 -16.24 -8.99
N GLY A 134 -1.15 -15.92 -8.77
CA GLY A 134 -1.55 -14.68 -8.10
C GLY A 134 -1.33 -14.74 -6.58
N LYS A 135 -0.65 -13.73 -6.03
CA LYS A 135 -0.31 -13.62 -4.60
C LYS A 135 -1.41 -12.97 -3.74
N ASN A 136 -2.45 -12.44 -4.37
CA ASN A 136 -3.51 -11.63 -3.75
C ASN A 136 -4.90 -12.15 -4.16
N MET A 137 -5.10 -13.46 -4.12
CA MET A 137 -6.32 -14.12 -4.64
C MET A 137 -7.34 -14.45 -3.55
N PHE A 138 -6.94 -14.46 -2.27
CA PHE A 138 -7.74 -14.96 -1.15
C PHE A 138 -8.03 -13.88 -0.09
N GLU A 139 -8.03 -12.61 -0.48
CA GLU A 139 -8.27 -11.49 0.44
C GLU A 139 -9.67 -11.55 1.07
N GLU A 140 -10.69 -11.94 0.29
CA GLU A 140 -12.06 -12.14 0.81
C GLU A 140 -12.07 -13.23 1.88
N ASP A 141 -11.46 -14.39 1.62
CA ASP A 141 -11.35 -15.48 2.60
C ASP A 141 -10.66 -15.04 3.89
N PHE A 142 -9.56 -14.29 3.76
CA PHE A 142 -8.82 -13.76 4.90
C PHE A 142 -9.69 -12.81 5.72
N PHE A 143 -10.43 -11.93 5.05
CA PHE A 143 -11.33 -10.99 5.69
C PHE A 143 -12.50 -11.68 6.40
N SER A 144 -13.12 -12.69 5.79
CA SER A 144 -14.18 -13.48 6.43
C SER A 144 -13.68 -14.17 7.70
N ASP A 145 -12.49 -14.80 7.67
CA ASP A 145 -11.88 -15.38 8.88
C ASP A 145 -11.56 -14.31 9.94
N GLN A 146 -11.07 -13.15 9.53
CA GLN A 146 -10.77 -12.05 10.44
C GLN A 146 -12.06 -11.57 11.14
N LEU A 147 -13.16 -11.40 10.41
CA LEU A 147 -14.47 -11.04 10.98
C LEU A 147 -14.93 -12.09 12.00
N GLN A 148 -14.80 -13.38 11.68
CA GLN A 148 -15.12 -14.47 12.62
C GLN A 148 -14.32 -14.35 13.92
N ARG A 149 -13.00 -14.16 13.83
CA ARG A 149 -12.12 -13.99 15.00
C ARG A 149 -12.38 -12.72 15.81
N LEU A 150 -12.96 -11.69 15.18
CA LEU A 150 -13.33 -10.44 15.83
C LEU A 150 -14.77 -10.43 16.37
N GLY A 151 -15.46 -11.59 16.37
CA GLY A 151 -16.83 -11.70 16.86
C GLY A 151 -17.89 -11.06 15.95
N LYS A 152 -17.55 -10.92 14.66
CA LYS A 152 -18.42 -10.37 13.60
C LYS A 152 -18.67 -11.38 12.48
N GLY A 153 -18.59 -12.68 12.79
CA GLY A 153 -18.76 -13.76 11.81
C GLY A 153 -20.12 -13.76 11.11
N ASP A 154 -21.17 -13.35 11.82
CA ASP A 154 -22.54 -13.28 11.27
C ASP A 154 -22.80 -11.99 10.46
N ALA A 155 -21.81 -11.08 10.40
CA ALA A 155 -21.97 -9.83 9.66
C ALA A 155 -22.03 -10.12 8.16
N LYS A 156 -23.11 -9.66 7.53
CA LYS A 156 -23.28 -9.77 6.09
C LYS A 156 -22.26 -8.85 5.43
N HIS A 157 -21.36 -9.42 4.64
CA HIS A 157 -20.30 -8.65 3.99
C HIS A 157 -20.19 -8.93 2.50
N SER A 158 -19.48 -8.05 1.79
CA SER A 158 -19.08 -8.28 0.42
C SER A 158 -17.64 -7.82 0.18
N TYR A 159 -16.97 -8.46 -0.77
CA TYR A 159 -15.65 -8.06 -1.25
C TYR A 159 -15.70 -7.78 -2.75
N THR A 160 -15.12 -6.67 -3.20
CA THR A 160 -15.04 -6.30 -4.61
C THR A 160 -13.66 -5.75 -4.93
N LYS A 161 -12.88 -6.48 -5.73
CA LYS A 161 -11.59 -6.02 -6.27
C LYS A 161 -11.76 -5.48 -7.69
N ILE A 162 -11.42 -4.21 -7.88
CA ILE A 162 -11.49 -3.49 -9.16
C ILE A 162 -10.09 -3.39 -9.74
N THR A 163 -9.85 -4.14 -10.81
CA THR A 163 -8.58 -4.17 -11.54
C THR A 163 -8.63 -3.46 -12.89
N ASN A 164 -9.82 -3.04 -13.33
CA ASN A 164 -9.95 -2.29 -14.57
C ASN A 164 -11.17 -1.35 -14.62
N ILE A 165 -11.09 -0.34 -15.50
CA ILE A 165 -12.12 0.69 -15.71
C ILE A 165 -13.49 0.07 -16.03
N ASP A 166 -13.55 -0.91 -16.94
CA ASP A 166 -14.82 -1.48 -17.39
C ASP A 166 -15.55 -2.22 -16.26
N PHE A 167 -14.80 -2.96 -15.44
CA PHE A 167 -15.34 -3.57 -14.24
C PHE A 167 -15.73 -2.51 -13.20
N GLY A 168 -14.92 -1.45 -13.03
CA GLY A 168 -15.26 -0.32 -12.16
C GLY A 168 -16.61 0.31 -12.50
N ARG A 169 -16.87 0.56 -13.79
CA ARG A 169 -18.17 1.08 -14.29
C ARG A 169 -19.33 0.14 -13.96
N LYS A 170 -19.12 -1.18 -14.04
CA LYS A 170 -20.14 -2.17 -13.63
C LYS A 170 -20.40 -2.13 -12.13
N VAL A 171 -19.37 -1.91 -11.31
CA VAL A 171 -19.50 -1.83 -9.84
C VAL A 171 -20.32 -0.62 -9.41
N VAL A 172 -20.20 0.54 -10.08
CA VAL A 172 -21.04 1.73 -9.81
C VAL A 172 -22.52 1.37 -9.72
N ASN A 173 -23.01 0.53 -10.65
CA ASN A 173 -24.41 0.11 -10.72
C ASN A 173 -24.80 -0.92 -9.64
N ARG A 174 -23.82 -1.55 -8.96
CA ARG A 174 -24.03 -2.53 -7.89
C ARG A 174 -24.08 -1.88 -6.51
N ILE A 175 -23.46 -0.70 -6.33
CA ILE A 175 -23.39 0.02 -5.04
C ILE A 175 -24.76 0.19 -4.36
N PRO A 176 -25.87 0.52 -5.06
CA PRO A 176 -27.19 0.65 -4.40
C PRO A 176 -27.65 -0.61 -3.64
N ASN A 177 -27.25 -1.80 -4.09
CA ASN A 177 -27.62 -3.07 -3.45
C ASN A 177 -26.73 -3.42 -2.24
N MET A 178 -25.54 -2.82 -2.16
CA MET A 178 -24.56 -3.04 -1.08
C MET A 178 -24.98 -2.41 0.26
N LYS A 179 -25.96 -1.48 0.26
CA LYS A 179 -26.51 -0.86 1.48
C LYS A 179 -27.09 -1.86 2.49
N SER A 180 -27.42 -3.06 2.03
CA SER A 180 -28.01 -4.14 2.84
C SER A 180 -26.98 -4.97 3.60
N ASN A 181 -25.69 -4.75 3.36
CA ASN A 181 -24.59 -5.42 4.04
C ASN A 181 -24.13 -4.57 5.22
N ASP A 182 -23.63 -5.22 6.27
CA ASP A 182 -23.04 -4.54 7.42
C ASP A 182 -21.68 -3.93 7.05
N ILE A 183 -20.92 -4.62 6.19
CA ILE A 183 -19.64 -4.14 5.68
C ILE A 183 -19.40 -4.48 4.21
N ASN A 184 -18.90 -3.52 3.44
CA ASN A 184 -18.53 -3.68 2.05
C ASN A 184 -17.07 -3.31 1.86
N VAL A 185 -16.27 -4.23 1.34
CA VAL A 185 -14.86 -4.01 1.04
C VAL A 185 -14.71 -3.76 -0.45
N ILE A 186 -14.08 -2.63 -0.81
CA ILE A 186 -13.73 -2.29 -2.19
C ILE A 186 -12.22 -2.09 -2.25
N VAL A 187 -11.54 -2.93 -3.03
CA VAL A 187 -10.13 -2.78 -3.36
C VAL A 187 -10.03 -2.19 -4.75
N TYR A 188 -9.31 -1.09 -4.88
CA TYR A 188 -9.16 -0.36 -6.13
C TYR A 188 -7.69 -0.29 -6.53
N ASN A 189 -7.32 -1.01 -7.59
CA ASN A 189 -5.92 -1.05 -8.05
C ASN A 189 -5.59 0.20 -8.88
N PHE A 190 -5.15 1.26 -8.20
CA PHE A 190 -4.77 2.54 -8.82
C PHE A 190 -3.68 2.37 -9.89
N VAL A 191 -2.61 1.62 -9.59
CA VAL A 191 -1.46 1.41 -10.50
C VAL A 191 -1.91 0.68 -11.76
N ASP A 192 -2.63 -0.44 -11.62
CA ASP A 192 -3.16 -1.18 -12.77
C ASP A 192 -4.02 -0.27 -13.66
N MET A 193 -4.78 0.63 -13.04
CA MET A 193 -5.64 1.56 -13.75
C MET A 193 -4.93 2.72 -14.44
N LEU A 194 -3.84 3.25 -13.87
CA LEU A 194 -2.95 4.17 -14.59
C LEU A 194 -2.21 3.45 -15.73
N SER A 195 -1.90 2.16 -15.55
CA SER A 195 -1.23 1.32 -16.54
C SER A 195 -2.17 0.69 -17.59
N HIS A 196 -3.40 1.20 -17.75
CA HIS A 196 -4.40 0.61 -18.66
C HIS A 196 -4.01 0.58 -20.14
N ALA A 197 -2.97 1.32 -20.53
CA ALA A 197 -2.25 1.03 -21.77
C ALA A 197 -1.23 -0.07 -21.47
N ARG A 198 -1.29 -1.20 -22.20
CA ARG A 198 -0.37 -2.35 -22.16
C ARG A 198 1.10 -2.03 -22.49
N THR A 199 1.64 -0.90 -22.04
CA THR A 199 2.99 -0.43 -22.31
C THR A 199 3.54 0.33 -21.12
N ASP A 200 4.51 -0.34 -20.49
CA ASP A 200 5.70 0.17 -19.83
C ASP A 200 5.54 1.22 -18.73
N MET A 201 6.22 0.94 -17.61
CA MET A 201 6.76 1.91 -16.64
C MET A 201 7.30 3.20 -17.30
N LYS A 202 7.70 3.15 -18.58
CA LYS A 202 8.07 4.31 -19.40
C LYS A 202 6.94 5.34 -19.56
N VAL A 203 5.69 4.92 -19.79
CA VAL A 203 4.56 5.86 -19.96
C VAL A 203 4.28 6.60 -18.66
N ILE A 204 4.25 5.89 -17.52
CA ILE A 204 4.09 6.53 -16.20
C ILE A 204 5.28 7.45 -15.92
N LYS A 205 6.51 7.01 -16.23
CA LYS A 205 7.73 7.83 -16.10
C LYS A 205 7.70 9.09 -16.97
N GLU A 206 7.09 9.05 -18.15
CA GLU A 206 6.93 10.21 -19.04
C GLU A 206 5.83 11.17 -18.56
N LEU A 207 4.76 10.64 -17.95
CA LEU A 207 3.63 11.44 -17.45
C LEU A 207 3.83 11.98 -16.04
N ALA A 208 4.70 11.35 -15.25
CA ALA A 208 4.95 11.66 -13.85
C ALA A 208 6.46 11.53 -13.56
N ASP A 209 7.22 12.50 -14.05
CA ASP A 209 8.66 12.59 -13.89
C ASP A 209 9.09 13.07 -12.48
N ASP A 210 8.20 13.81 -11.79
CA ASP A 210 8.37 14.23 -10.40
C ASP A 210 7.11 14.02 -9.54
N ASP A 211 7.23 14.35 -8.24
CA ASP A 211 6.15 14.20 -7.25
C ASP A 211 4.95 15.14 -7.52
N ALA A 212 5.16 16.31 -8.12
CA ALA A 212 4.11 17.27 -8.41
C ALA A 212 3.26 16.81 -9.62
N ALA A 213 3.92 16.31 -10.67
CA ALA A 213 3.30 15.67 -11.81
C ALA A 213 2.52 14.43 -11.37
N TYR A 214 3.10 13.61 -10.47
CA TYR A 214 2.42 12.41 -9.98
C TYR A 214 1.15 12.71 -9.16
N ARG A 215 1.20 13.73 -8.30
CA ARG A 215 0.02 14.25 -7.60
C ARG A 215 -1.04 14.78 -8.59
N SER A 216 -0.62 15.54 -9.61
CA SER A 216 -1.52 16.08 -10.63
C SER A 216 -2.20 14.96 -11.45
N LEU A 217 -1.44 13.94 -11.85
CA LEU A 217 -1.96 12.75 -12.52
C LEU A 217 -3.00 12.04 -11.66
N THR A 218 -2.73 11.91 -10.35
CA THR A 218 -3.66 11.29 -9.41
C THR A 218 -4.97 12.07 -9.30
N ALA A 219 -4.91 13.41 -9.25
CA ALA A 219 -6.09 14.27 -9.23
C ALA A 219 -6.95 14.05 -10.48
N SER A 220 -6.33 14.19 -11.66
CA SER A 220 -7.01 14.06 -12.95
C SER A 220 -7.62 12.67 -13.13
N TRP A 221 -6.88 11.62 -12.76
CA TRP A 221 -7.41 10.27 -12.76
C TRP A 221 -8.65 10.14 -11.86
N PHE A 222 -8.58 10.64 -10.62
CA PHE A 222 -9.64 10.48 -9.64
C PHE A 222 -10.94 11.17 -10.11
N GLU A 223 -10.84 12.39 -10.66
CA GLU A 223 -11.97 13.15 -11.19
C GLU A 223 -12.75 12.43 -12.30
N HIS A 224 -12.08 11.58 -13.07
CA HIS A 224 -12.67 10.82 -14.17
C HIS A 224 -12.81 9.32 -13.86
N SER A 225 -12.54 8.91 -12.62
CA SER A 225 -12.53 7.50 -12.22
C SER A 225 -13.93 6.97 -11.89
N PRO A 226 -14.21 5.68 -12.18
CA PRO A 226 -15.36 4.98 -11.61
C PRO A 226 -15.38 5.01 -10.07
N LEU A 227 -14.23 5.18 -9.41
CA LEU A 227 -14.15 5.30 -7.95
C LEU A 227 -14.92 6.53 -7.44
N LEU A 228 -14.79 7.69 -8.10
CA LEU A 228 -15.57 8.87 -7.72
C LEU A 228 -17.07 8.63 -7.88
N ASP A 229 -17.49 7.95 -8.94
CA ASP A 229 -18.91 7.62 -9.13
C ASP A 229 -19.42 6.59 -8.10
N ILE A 230 -18.59 5.62 -7.73
CA ILE A 230 -18.86 4.71 -6.60
C ILE A 230 -19.07 5.53 -5.32
N MET A 231 -18.16 6.45 -5.00
CA MET A 231 -18.25 7.32 -3.82
C MET A 231 -19.55 8.14 -3.83
N LYS A 232 -19.94 8.71 -4.97
CA LYS A 232 -21.23 9.44 -5.13
C LYS A 232 -22.45 8.54 -4.90
N GLN A 233 -22.38 7.24 -5.24
CA GLN A 233 -23.47 6.30 -4.93
C GLN A 233 -23.50 5.93 -3.45
N ILE A 234 -22.34 5.77 -2.80
CA ILE A 234 -22.25 5.54 -1.35
C ILE A 234 -22.79 6.74 -0.57
N ALA A 235 -22.54 7.97 -1.06
CA ALA A 235 -23.03 9.21 -0.46
C ALA A 235 -24.55 9.25 -0.24
N LYS A 236 -25.31 8.44 -0.99
CA LYS A 236 -26.78 8.34 -0.92
C LYS A 236 -27.29 7.35 0.14
N GLN A 237 -26.41 6.69 0.90
CA GLN A 237 -26.76 5.54 1.73
C GLN A 237 -26.67 5.76 3.24
N ASN A 238 -26.45 7.00 3.70
CA ASN A 238 -26.17 7.27 5.12
C ASN A 238 -25.07 6.34 5.68
N ALA A 239 -23.94 6.28 4.98
CA ALA A 239 -22.89 5.28 5.22
C ALA A 239 -21.71 5.84 6.02
N LYS A 240 -20.96 4.93 6.63
CA LYS A 240 -19.62 5.21 7.16
C LYS A 240 -18.56 4.66 6.22
N ILE A 241 -17.46 5.37 6.06
CA ILE A 241 -16.40 4.97 5.14
C ILE A 241 -15.05 5.06 5.84
N VAL A 242 -14.21 4.05 5.64
CA VAL A 242 -12.77 4.10 5.86
C VAL A 242 -12.08 4.07 4.51
N ILE A 243 -11.34 5.11 4.17
CA ILE A 243 -10.46 5.15 3.00
C ILE A 243 -9.03 4.95 3.46
N THR A 244 -8.31 4.05 2.81
CA THR A 244 -6.92 3.74 3.13
C THR A 244 -6.19 3.15 1.93
N THR A 245 -4.93 2.77 2.12
CA THR A 245 -4.10 2.04 1.15
C THR A 245 -3.40 0.90 1.88
N ASP A 246 -2.79 -0.02 1.14
CA ASP A 246 -1.89 -1.05 1.66
C ASP A 246 -0.46 -0.54 1.88
N HIS A 247 0.06 0.24 0.95
CA HIS A 247 1.37 0.90 1.02
C HIS A 247 1.38 2.15 0.12
N GLY A 248 2.46 2.93 0.16
CA GLY A 248 2.72 3.99 -0.82
C GLY A 248 3.85 3.63 -1.76
N THR A 249 4.52 4.65 -2.29
CA THR A 249 5.60 4.52 -3.28
C THR A 249 6.56 5.70 -3.22
N ILE A 250 7.81 5.50 -3.66
CA ILE A 250 8.80 6.56 -3.80
C ILE A 250 9.41 6.58 -5.21
N ASN A 251 9.74 7.77 -5.72
CA ASN A 251 10.51 7.92 -6.95
C ASN A 251 11.98 7.54 -6.68
N VAL A 252 12.47 6.47 -7.29
CA VAL A 252 13.82 5.94 -7.03
C VAL A 252 14.88 6.56 -7.93
N ASN A 253 16.04 6.87 -7.35
CA ASN A 253 17.10 7.61 -8.03
C ASN A 253 18.48 6.98 -7.90
N LYS A 254 18.78 6.38 -6.74
CA LYS A 254 20.12 5.89 -6.41
C LYS A 254 20.20 4.36 -6.55
N PRO A 255 20.90 3.82 -7.54
CA PRO A 255 21.03 2.37 -7.65
C PRO A 255 21.94 1.82 -6.55
N SER A 256 21.56 0.68 -5.98
CA SER A 256 22.38 -0.14 -5.07
C SER A 256 22.63 -1.49 -5.72
N LYS A 257 23.89 -1.90 -5.78
CA LYS A 257 24.28 -3.19 -6.37
C LYS A 257 23.87 -4.34 -5.46
N VAL A 258 23.21 -5.33 -6.04
CA VAL A 258 22.93 -6.61 -5.36
C VAL A 258 23.38 -7.78 -6.22
N ILE A 259 23.96 -8.78 -5.57
CA ILE A 259 24.28 -10.08 -6.16
C ILE A 259 23.55 -11.12 -5.32
N GLY A 260 22.91 -12.08 -5.98
CA GLY A 260 22.22 -13.18 -5.34
C GLY A 260 21.94 -14.31 -6.32
N ASP A 261 21.43 -15.40 -5.79
CA ASP A 261 21.07 -16.59 -6.57
C ASP A 261 19.89 -16.29 -7.52
N ARG A 262 19.64 -17.20 -8.49
CA ARG A 262 18.57 -17.03 -9.50
C ARG A 262 17.16 -16.89 -8.90
N ASN A 263 16.95 -17.39 -7.69
CA ASN A 263 15.64 -17.43 -7.06
C ASN A 263 15.30 -16.15 -6.28
N VAL A 264 16.17 -15.13 -6.30
CA VAL A 264 15.86 -13.85 -5.67
C VAL A 264 14.69 -13.19 -6.40
N ASN A 265 13.69 -12.74 -5.64
CA ASN A 265 12.49 -12.08 -6.15
C ASN A 265 12.79 -10.85 -7.01
N SER A 266 11.86 -10.46 -7.89
CA SER A 266 12.05 -9.38 -8.87
C SER A 266 11.87 -7.95 -8.31
N ASN A 267 11.35 -7.78 -7.09
CA ASN A 267 11.09 -6.45 -6.53
C ASN A 267 12.39 -5.62 -6.42
N LEU A 268 12.31 -4.32 -6.72
CA LEU A 268 13.48 -3.44 -6.78
C LEU A 268 13.83 -2.78 -5.45
N ARG A 269 12.98 -2.90 -4.44
CA ARG A 269 13.11 -2.22 -3.15
C ARG A 269 13.31 -3.16 -1.98
N TYR A 270 12.97 -4.44 -2.12
CA TYR A 270 13.39 -5.49 -1.19
C TYR A 270 13.81 -6.75 -1.93
N LYS A 271 14.78 -7.47 -1.35
CA LYS A 271 15.16 -8.81 -1.81
C LYS A 271 14.98 -9.84 -0.71
N GLN A 272 14.54 -11.04 -1.09
CA GLN A 272 14.57 -12.24 -0.26
C GLN A 272 15.49 -13.27 -0.92
N GLY A 273 16.38 -13.90 -0.15
CA GLY A 273 17.22 -14.97 -0.68
C GLY A 273 18.27 -15.50 0.28
N LYS A 274 18.90 -16.61 -0.11
CA LYS A 274 20.14 -17.13 0.47
C LYS A 274 21.31 -16.49 -0.29
N ASN A 275 22.42 -16.15 0.36
CA ASN A 275 23.63 -15.65 -0.31
C ASN A 275 23.49 -14.28 -1.03
N LEU A 276 22.77 -13.33 -0.44
CA LEU A 276 22.78 -11.96 -0.95
C LEU A 276 24.08 -11.24 -0.56
N SER A 277 24.75 -10.65 -1.55
CA SER A 277 25.84 -9.67 -1.39
C SER A 277 25.34 -8.29 -1.85
N TYR A 278 25.54 -7.30 -1.00
CA TYR A 278 25.04 -5.93 -1.14
C TYR A 278 25.88 -5.00 -0.26
N LYS A 279 25.68 -3.69 -0.41
CA LYS A 279 26.30 -2.69 0.46
C LYS A 279 25.45 -2.50 1.72
N GLU A 280 25.99 -2.84 2.90
CA GLU A 280 25.25 -2.81 4.17
C GLU A 280 24.68 -1.42 4.51
N ASP A 281 25.38 -0.34 4.15
CA ASP A 281 24.91 1.03 4.42
C ASP A 281 23.67 1.43 3.60
N ASP A 282 23.36 0.70 2.53
CA ASP A 282 22.25 1.00 1.63
C ASP A 282 20.95 0.30 2.09
N VAL A 283 21.01 -0.58 3.09
CA VAL A 283 19.90 -1.49 3.42
C VAL A 283 19.63 -1.67 4.91
N LEU A 284 18.39 -2.06 5.22
CA LEU A 284 18.07 -2.78 6.44
C LEU A 284 18.14 -4.28 6.16
N THR A 285 19.03 -4.99 6.86
CA THR A 285 19.17 -6.44 6.78
C THR A 285 18.37 -7.14 7.89
N ILE A 286 17.50 -8.07 7.52
CA ILE A 286 16.81 -8.98 8.44
C ILE A 286 17.35 -10.40 8.24
N ASN A 287 18.30 -10.79 9.10
CA ASN A 287 18.92 -12.11 9.06
C ASN A 287 18.03 -13.23 9.61
N ARG A 288 17.07 -12.87 10.48
CA ARG A 288 16.13 -13.79 11.11
C ARG A 288 14.69 -13.36 10.81
N PRO A 289 14.15 -13.71 9.63
CA PRO A 289 12.79 -13.37 9.20
C PRO A 289 11.69 -13.65 10.23
N GLU A 290 11.83 -14.73 11.01
CA GLU A 290 10.90 -15.15 12.06
C GLU A 290 10.77 -14.12 13.19
N GLU A 291 11.83 -13.38 13.52
CA GLU A 291 11.80 -12.33 14.55
C GLU A 291 10.98 -11.10 14.09
N TYR A 292 10.66 -11.04 12.80
CA TYR A 292 9.88 -9.99 12.14
C TYR A 292 8.59 -10.52 11.53
N PHE A 293 8.21 -11.76 11.87
CA PHE A 293 7.02 -12.43 11.34
C PHE A 293 6.98 -12.53 9.80
N LEU A 294 8.14 -12.62 9.16
CA LEU A 294 8.25 -12.82 7.71
C LEU A 294 8.35 -14.32 7.37
N PRO A 295 7.69 -14.77 6.29
CA PRO A 295 7.75 -16.16 5.86
C PRO A 295 9.17 -16.55 5.46
N LYS A 296 9.52 -17.80 5.75
CA LYS A 296 10.79 -18.39 5.32
C LYS A 296 10.51 -19.48 4.31
N GLN A 297 11.01 -19.30 3.10
CA GLN A 297 11.09 -20.41 2.16
C GLN A 297 12.21 -21.37 2.55
N ASN A 298 13.25 -20.87 3.21
CA ASN A 298 14.38 -21.68 3.62
C ASN A 298 15.05 -21.17 4.91
N VAL A 299 15.79 -22.07 5.58
CA VAL A 299 16.42 -21.80 6.88
C VAL A 299 17.39 -20.61 6.84
N SER A 300 18.17 -20.48 5.76
CA SER A 300 19.17 -19.42 5.57
C SER A 300 18.67 -18.20 4.78
N SER A 301 17.37 -18.12 4.49
CA SER A 301 16.81 -16.95 3.80
C SER A 301 16.89 -15.71 4.70
N LYS A 302 17.39 -14.61 4.14
CA LYS A 302 17.34 -13.27 4.74
C LYS A 302 16.56 -12.31 3.85
N TYR A 303 16.10 -11.21 4.44
CA TYR A 303 15.51 -10.09 3.72
C TYR A 303 16.44 -8.88 3.77
N ILE A 304 16.50 -8.12 2.69
CA ILE A 304 17.09 -6.78 2.67
C ILE A 304 16.07 -5.78 2.14
N PHE A 305 16.01 -4.60 2.75
CA PHE A 305 15.12 -3.51 2.35
C PHE A 305 15.96 -2.29 2.02
N ALA A 306 15.76 -1.72 0.82
CA ALA A 306 16.43 -0.51 0.40
C ALA A 306 15.97 0.68 1.23
N LYS A 307 16.91 1.55 1.60
CA LYS A 307 16.63 2.82 2.28
C LYS A 307 16.26 3.93 1.30
N GLU A 308 15.53 4.94 1.79
CA GLU A 308 15.33 6.22 1.10
C GLU A 308 14.85 6.03 -0.35
N ASP A 309 15.50 6.64 -1.33
CA ASP A 309 15.23 6.54 -2.78
C ASP A 309 16.10 5.50 -3.49
N MET A 310 16.72 4.56 -2.74
CA MET A 310 17.61 3.56 -3.31
C MET A 310 16.88 2.37 -3.94
N TYR A 311 17.43 1.76 -4.98
CA TYR A 311 16.81 0.58 -5.60
C TYR A 311 17.86 -0.43 -6.03
N PHE A 312 17.52 -1.71 -5.91
CA PHE A 312 18.41 -2.82 -6.21
C PHE A 312 18.54 -3.05 -7.70
N VAL A 313 19.79 -3.12 -8.17
CA VAL A 313 20.13 -3.49 -9.54
C VAL A 313 21.13 -4.63 -9.51
N TYR A 314 20.85 -5.67 -10.28
CA TYR A 314 21.76 -6.80 -10.43
C TYR A 314 23.03 -6.40 -11.18
N GLN A 315 24.15 -7.04 -10.86
CA GLN A 315 25.44 -6.75 -11.49
C GLN A 315 25.43 -7.00 -13.01
N ASN A 316 24.69 -8.00 -13.47
CA ASN A 316 24.56 -8.30 -14.90
C ASN A 316 23.72 -7.21 -15.60
N ASN A 317 24.24 -6.63 -16.67
CA ASN A 317 23.61 -5.50 -17.39
C ASN A 317 23.28 -4.30 -16.50
N TYR A 318 24.10 -4.05 -15.47
CA TYR A 318 23.87 -3.02 -14.45
C TYR A 318 23.45 -1.66 -15.05
N ASN A 319 24.23 -1.09 -15.98
CA ASN A 319 23.96 0.23 -16.55
C ASN A 319 22.63 0.30 -17.31
N GLN A 320 22.24 -0.78 -18.00
CA GLN A 320 20.97 -0.84 -18.71
C GLN A 320 19.80 -0.76 -17.71
N PHE A 321 19.86 -1.54 -16.64
CA PHE A 321 18.81 -1.55 -15.61
C PHE A 321 18.78 -0.29 -14.76
N VAL A 322 19.94 0.34 -14.49
CA VAL A 322 19.99 1.66 -13.85
C VAL A 322 19.20 2.68 -14.68
N ASN A 323 19.46 2.76 -15.98
CA ASN A 323 18.77 3.72 -16.85
C ASN A 323 17.27 3.41 -16.99
N LEU A 324 16.91 2.13 -16.99
CA LEU A 324 15.53 1.68 -17.07
C LEU A 324 14.72 2.11 -15.84
N TYR A 325 15.23 1.86 -14.63
CA TYR A 325 14.48 2.03 -13.38
C TYR A 325 14.70 3.37 -12.67
N LYS A 326 15.76 4.12 -12.99
CA LYS A 326 15.93 5.48 -12.45
C LYS A 326 14.73 6.36 -12.79
N ASN A 327 14.32 7.20 -11.85
CA ASN A 327 13.14 8.09 -11.93
C ASN A 327 11.82 7.32 -12.11
N THR A 328 11.68 6.17 -11.47
CA THR A 328 10.42 5.41 -11.50
C THR A 328 9.85 5.29 -10.11
N TYR A 329 8.53 5.23 -9.99
CA TYR A 329 7.86 4.99 -8.72
C TYR A 329 7.95 3.51 -8.36
N GLN A 330 8.56 3.22 -7.22
CA GLN A 330 8.74 1.87 -6.72
C GLN A 330 8.31 1.77 -5.26
N HIS A 331 8.00 0.56 -4.84
CA HIS A 331 7.60 0.23 -3.48
C HIS A 331 8.23 -1.10 -3.03
N GLY A 332 8.25 -1.34 -1.72
CA GLY A 332 8.76 -2.56 -1.09
C GLY A 332 9.85 -2.32 -0.05
N GLY A 333 10.40 -1.10 0.00
CA GLY A 333 11.51 -0.70 0.86
C GLY A 333 11.06 0.16 2.04
N ILE A 334 11.98 1.01 2.50
CA ILE A 334 11.76 1.90 3.65
C ILE A 334 11.93 3.35 3.20
N SER A 335 10.81 4.05 3.11
CA SER A 335 10.74 5.50 2.98
C SER A 335 9.48 6.03 3.69
N LEU A 336 9.44 7.34 3.93
CA LEU A 336 8.27 8.01 4.48
C LEU A 336 7.03 7.77 3.61
N GLU A 337 7.19 7.91 2.29
CA GLU A 337 6.13 7.80 1.30
C GLU A 337 5.61 6.37 1.15
N GLU A 338 6.45 5.36 1.34
CA GLU A 338 6.05 3.96 1.29
C GLU A 338 5.31 3.52 2.56
N MET A 339 5.78 3.96 3.73
CA MET A 339 5.32 3.44 5.03
C MET A 339 4.27 4.31 5.72
N LEU A 340 4.30 5.64 5.60
CA LEU A 340 3.31 6.52 6.22
C LEU A 340 2.14 6.76 5.27
N ILE A 341 1.03 6.11 5.58
CA ILE A 341 -0.09 5.98 4.63
C ILE A 341 -1.43 6.40 5.25
N PRO A 342 -2.36 6.95 4.44
CA PRO A 342 -3.63 7.49 4.93
C PRO A 342 -4.53 6.40 5.54
N VAL A 343 -5.22 6.77 6.62
CA VAL A 343 -6.45 6.11 7.08
C VAL A 343 -7.45 7.18 7.49
N VAL A 344 -8.47 7.36 6.67
CA VAL A 344 -9.43 8.45 6.81
C VAL A 344 -10.81 7.88 7.10
N THR A 345 -11.43 8.39 8.16
CA THR A 345 -12.80 8.05 8.53
C THR A 345 -13.74 9.15 8.06
N LEU A 346 -14.74 8.77 7.26
CA LEU A 346 -15.73 9.66 6.69
C LEU A 346 -17.14 9.22 7.10
N LYS A 347 -18.06 10.18 7.14
CA LYS A 347 -19.51 9.90 7.10
C LYS A 347 -20.13 10.65 5.93
N THR A 348 -21.22 10.12 5.39
CA THR A 348 -22.01 10.85 4.39
C THR A 348 -22.56 12.14 4.97
N LYS A 349 -22.52 13.23 4.19
CA LYS A 349 -23.22 14.47 4.56
C LYS A 349 -24.73 14.24 4.54
N GLN A 350 -25.42 14.68 5.58
CA GLN A 350 -26.87 14.80 5.53
C GLN A 350 -27.19 16.04 4.69
N LYS A 351 -28.00 15.85 3.63
CA LYS A 351 -28.46 16.95 2.77
C LYS A 351 -29.71 17.59 3.34
#